data_AF-A0A940KP01-F1
#
_entry.id   AF-A0A940KP01-F1
#
_cell.length_a   1.000
_cell.length_b   1.000
_cell.length_c   1.000
_cell.angle_alpha   90.00
_cell.angle_beta   90.00
_cell.angle_gamma   90.00
#
_symmetry.space_group_name_H-M   'P 1'
#
loop_
_entity.id
_entity.type
_entity.pdbx_description
1 polymer ?
#
loop_
_entity_poly.entity_id
_entity_poly.type
_entity_poly.pdbx_seq_one_letter_code
_entity_poly.pdbx_strand_id
1 'polypeptide(L)' 'MSKAEKLLQRLLSFPKDFTWEEPVTLLRHFGYKEYNNTGSRRKFIDGKQNMINLHKPHPSN' A
#
# COMPACT_ATOMS: atom_id res chain seq x y z
N MET A 1 -19.46 -2.56 6.97
CA MET A 1 -18.12 -2.11 6.53
C MET A 1 -17.42 -3.22 5.78
N SER A 2 -17.06 -2.97 4.53
CA SER A 2 -16.22 -3.82 3.70
C SER A 2 -14.80 -3.92 4.26
N LYS A 3 -14.02 -4.90 3.77
CA LYS A 3 -12.60 -5.05 4.14
C LYS A 3 -11.79 -3.79 3.79
N ALA A 4 -12.08 -3.17 2.65
CA ALA A 4 -11.39 -1.96 2.21
C ALA A 4 -11.71 -0.74 3.10
N GLU A 5 -12.97 -0.58 3.51
CA GLU A 5 -13.36 0.49 4.44
C GLU A 5 -12.67 0.33 5.80
N LYS A 6 -12.56 -0.89 6.32
CA LYS A 6 -11.83 -1.16 7.57
C LYS A 6 -10.34 -0.82 7.44
N LEU A 7 -9.71 -1.20 6.33
CA LEU A 7 -8.30 -0.88 6.06
C LEU A 7 -8.07 0.63 5.91
N LEU A 8 -8.98 1.34 5.25
CA LEU A 8 -8.92 2.80 5.13
C LEU A 8 -9.04 3.48 6.50
N GLN A 9 -10.03 3.10 7.31
CA GLN A 9 -10.20 3.62 8.67
C GLN A 9 -8.97 3.35 9.53
N ARG A 10 -8.41 2.14 9.43
CA ARG A 10 -7.19 1.78 10.16
C ARG A 10 -5.99 2.61 9.70
N LEU A 11 -5.81 2.83 8.40
CA LEU A 11 -4.75 3.69 7.89
C LEU A 11 -4.88 5.13 8.43
N LEU A 12 -6.11 5.67 8.44
CA LEU A 12 -6.40 7.02 8.94
C LEU A 12 -6.22 7.16 10.46
N SER A 13 -6.20 6.05 11.20
CA SER A 13 -5.90 6.05 12.64
C SER A 13 -4.41 5.99 12.98
N PHE A 14 -3.52 6.11 11.99
CA PHE A 14 -2.04 6.08 12.16
C PHE A 14 -1.52 4.90 13.00
N PRO A 15 -1.75 3.65 12.57
CA PRO A 15 -1.38 2.47 13.33
C PRO A 15 0.13 2.26 13.28
N LYS A 16 0.71 1.82 14.41
CA LYS A 16 2.16 1.52 14.49
C LYS A 16 2.53 0.19 13.82
N ASP A 17 1.56 -0.68 13.61
CA ASP A 17 1.70 -2.06 13.14
C ASP A 17 1.04 -2.26 11.75
N PHE A 18 1.07 -1.23 10.89
CA PHE A 18 0.56 -1.36 9.52
C PHE A 18 1.50 -2.23 8.69
N THR A 19 1.10 -3.47 8.45
CA THR A 19 1.90 -4.46 7.73
C THR A 19 1.92 -4.16 6.24
N TRP A 20 2.93 -4.64 5.51
CA TRP A 20 3.08 -4.39 4.07
C TRP A 20 1.89 -4.87 3.22
N GLU A 21 1.19 -5.90 3.66
CA GLU A 21 0.06 -6.51 2.94
C GLU A 21 -1.20 -5.64 2.98
N GLU A 22 -1.36 -4.81 4.01
CA GLU A 22 -2.50 -3.92 4.21
C GLU A 22 -2.56 -2.76 3.21
N PRO A 23 -1.52 -1.93 3.00
CA PRO A 23 -1.52 -0.90 1.97
C PRO A 23 -1.61 -1.54 0.58
N VAL A 24 -0.97 -2.69 0.34
CA VAL A 24 -1.08 -3.39 -0.95
C VAL A 24 -2.54 -3.78 -1.23
N THR A 25 -3.23 -4.35 -0.25
CA THR A 25 -4.65 -4.73 -0.37
C THR A 25 -5.54 -3.50 -0.59
N LEU A 26 -5.30 -2.44 0.18
CA LEU A 26 -6.06 -1.19 0.08
C LEU A 26 -5.87 -0.52 -1.29
N LEU A 27 -4.63 -0.37 -1.74
CA LEU A 27 -4.30 0.28 -3.00
C LEU A 27 -4.83 -0.51 -4.21
N ARG A 28 -4.77 -1.85 -4.17
CA ARG A 28 -5.40 -2.70 -5.21
C ARG A 28 -6.91 -2.47 -5.29
N HIS A 29 -7.59 -2.29 -4.16
CA HIS A 29 -9.02 -1.98 -4.14
C HIS A 29 -9.34 -0.65 -4.84
N PHE A 30 -8.46 0.35 -4.73
CA PHE A 30 -8.57 1.63 -5.43
C PHE A 30 -8.10 1.60 -6.90
N GLY A 31 -7.76 0.42 -7.44
CA GLY A 31 -7.35 0.27 -8.83
C GLY A 31 -5.87 0.54 -9.10
N TYR A 32 -5.05 0.66 -8.05
CA TYR A 32 -3.60 0.75 -8.21
C TYR A 32 -2.98 -0.62 -8.49
N LYS A 33 -1.97 -0.64 -9.34
CA LYS A 33 -1.13 -1.80 -9.61
C LYS A 33 0.27 -1.59 -9.05
N GLU A 34 0.81 -2.62 -8.44
CA GLU A 34 2.18 -2.62 -7.92
C GLU A 34 3.19 -2.84 -9.06
N TYR A 35 4.21 -2.00 -9.11
CA TYR A 35 5.33 -2.10 -10.03
C TYR A 35 6.61 -2.33 -9.22
N ASN A 36 7.27 -3.45 -9.50
CA ASN A 36 8.53 -3.81 -8.88
C ASN A 36 9.69 -3.14 -9.61
N ASN A 37 10.39 -2.25 -8.92
CA ASN A 37 11.73 -1.83 -9.29
C ASN A 37 12.76 -2.54 -8.39
N THR A 38 14.02 -2.59 -8.84
CA THR A 38 15.15 -3.09 -8.04
C THR A 38 15.22 -2.39 -6.67
N GLY A 39 15.31 -3.18 -5.59
CA GLY A 39 15.37 -2.70 -4.19
C GLY A 39 14.03 -2.77 -3.43
N SER A 40 13.96 -2.10 -2.27
CA SER A 40 12.76 -2.04 -1.42
C SER A 40 11.72 -1.02 -1.88
N ARG A 41 12.07 -0.14 -2.81
CA ARG A 41 11.13 0.83 -3.37
C ARG A 41 10.05 0.10 -4.16
N ARG A 42 8.80 0.46 -3.91
CA ARG A 42 7.62 -0.08 -4.55
C ARG A 42 6.77 1.06 -5.07
N LYS A 43 6.39 0.98 -6.33
CA LYS A 43 5.56 1.98 -7.00
C LYS A 43 4.16 1.41 -7.17
N PHE A 44 3.16 2.22 -6.93
CA PHE A 44 1.77 1.90 -7.19
C PHE A 44 1.25 2.91 -8.21
N ILE A 45 0.73 2.45 -9.34
CA ILE A 45 0.22 3.31 -10.42
C ILE A 45 -1.20 2.90 -10.77
N ASP A 46 -2.12 3.87 -10.86
CA ASP A 46 -3.51 3.66 -11.28
C ASP A 46 -3.70 3.83 -12.80
N GLY A 47 -4.94 3.64 -13.28
CA GLY A 47 -5.27 3.84 -14.70
C GLY A 47 -5.15 5.28 -15.20
N LYS A 48 -4.98 6.26 -14.30
CA LYS A 48 -4.86 7.69 -14.59
C LYS A 48 -3.42 8.20 -14.43
N GLN A 49 -2.44 7.30 -14.27
CA GLN A 49 -1.02 7.62 -14.04
C GLN A 49 -0.74 8.32 -12.70
N ASN A 50 -1.66 8.26 -11.72
CA ASN A 50 -1.36 8.67 -10.36
C ASN A 50 -0.39 7.66 -9.74
N MET A 51 0.68 8.17 -9.12
CA MET A 51 1.74 7.34 -8.56
C MET A 51 1.86 7.51 -7.05
N ILE A 52 1.91 6.39 -6.33
CA ILE A 52 2.25 6.33 -4.91
C ILE A 52 3.55 5.52 -4.76
N ASN A 53 4.54 6.09 -4.09
CA ASN A 53 5.81 5.41 -3.79
C ASN A 53 5.82 4.99 -2.33
N LEU A 54 6.04 3.71 -2.06
CA LEU A 54 6.21 3.16 -0.72
C LEU A 54 7.53 2.40 -0.62
N HIS A 55 8.05 2.30 0.60
CA HIS A 55 9.20 1.47 0.91
C HIS A 55 8.70 0.19 1.57
N LYS A 56 8.97 -0.95 0.94
CA LYS A 56 8.75 -2.25 1.57
C LYS A 56 9.71 -2.37 2.76
N PRO A 57 9.23 -2.66 3.97
CA PRO A 57 10.10 -2.90 5.11
C PRO A 57 11.05 -4.06 4.80
N HIS A 58 12.32 -3.89 5.12
CA HIS A 58 13.31 -4.95 5.01
C HIS A 58 13.21 -5.84 6.25
N PRO A 59 13.35 -7.17 6.11
CA PRO A 59 13.30 -8.09 7.24
C PRO A 59 14.49 -7.94 8.21
N SER A 60 15.46 -7.08 7.91
CA SER A 60 16.71 -6.92 8.64
C SER A 60 16.79 -5.62 9.45
N ASN A 61 15.66 -5.13 9.99
CA ASN A 61 15.63 -3.92 10.81
C ASN A 61 15.60 -4.25 12.30
#